data_AF-A0A401GF31-F1
#
_entry.id   AF-A0A401GF31-F1
#
_cell.length_a   1.000
_cell.length_b   1.000
_cell.length_c   1.000
_cell.angle_alpha   90.00
_cell.angle_beta   90.00
_cell.angle_gamma   90.00
#
_symmetry.space_group_name_H-M   'P 1'
#
loop_
_entity.id
_entity.type
_entity.pdbx_description
1 polymer ?
#
loop_
_entity_poly.entity_id
_entity_poly.type
_entity_poly.pdbx_seq_one_letter_code
_entity_poly.pdbx_strand_id
1 'polypeptide(L)'
;MGLPASIADIFRVFVDATAGASLRDIKLYTSVPLQDMETIGLGRLWQAAGASLRLVEFGVFANVNLDAEKLKNTVEQHLSLAQNVNLTSLTMGLMVGNDPDYSWLPVFLSQITSREFHEIIFNVWIPPQFHGDPNIEGIIQRVLDLIHCNLIEETLSLTKFAKLQSVTFKIPRTTEVWKWDEALLTRLPKLHTRNILHCSA
;
A
#
# COMPACT_ATOMS: atom_id res chain seq x y z
N MET A 1 -17.44 27.17 16.75
CA MET A 1 -18.62 26.75 15.97
C MET A 1 -18.30 26.93 14.50
N GLY A 2 -18.60 25.92 13.70
CA GLY A 2 -18.25 25.84 12.28
C GLY A 2 -17.56 24.51 11.99
N LEU A 3 -18.31 23.40 12.05
CA LEU A 3 -17.92 22.17 11.36
C LEU A 3 -18.06 22.45 9.86
N PRO A 4 -16.99 22.44 9.05
CA PRO A 4 -17.16 22.44 7.61
C PRO A 4 -17.32 21.00 7.15
N ALA A 5 -18.48 20.75 6.55
CA ALA A 5 -18.76 19.74 5.53
C ALA A 5 -18.22 18.30 5.73
N SER A 6 -19.19 17.38 5.79
CA SER A 6 -19.07 15.93 5.71
C SER A 6 -17.82 15.37 5.01
N ILE A 7 -17.16 14.41 5.66
CA ILE A 7 -16.23 13.41 5.10
C ILE A 7 -16.88 12.55 3.97
N ALA A 8 -18.11 12.90 3.56
CA ALA A 8 -18.75 12.49 2.31
C ALA A 8 -18.21 13.23 1.07
N ASP A 9 -17.23 14.13 1.22
CA ASP A 9 -16.58 14.80 0.09
C ASP A 9 -15.64 13.85 -0.68
N ILE A 10 -16.30 13.16 -1.61
CA ILE A 10 -15.86 12.79 -2.96
C ILE A 10 -15.05 11.50 -3.09
N PHE A 11 -15.77 10.38 -3.25
CA PHE A 11 -15.46 9.42 -4.32
C PHE A 11 -16.76 8.88 -4.94
N ARG A 12 -16.99 9.24 -6.21
CA ARG A 12 -17.94 8.55 -7.10
C ARG A 12 -17.10 7.94 -8.23
N VAL A 13 -16.70 6.69 -8.06
CA VAL A 13 -16.08 5.92 -9.15
C VAL A 13 -17.20 5.35 -10.01
N PHE A 14 -17.53 6.02 -11.11
CA PHE A 14 -18.34 5.44 -12.17
C PHE A 14 -17.42 4.76 -13.17
N VAL A 15 -17.36 3.43 -13.13
CA VAL A 15 -16.70 2.65 -14.19
C VAL A 15 -17.80 2.02 -15.03
N ASP A 16 -17.98 2.54 -16.24
CA ASP A 16 -18.67 1.81 -17.30
C ASP A 16 -17.81 0.59 -17.67
N ALA A 17 -18.40 -0.59 -17.85
CA ALA A 17 -17.68 -1.81 -18.24
C ALA A 17 -16.81 -1.62 -19.51
N THR A 18 -17.23 -0.73 -20.40
CA THR A 18 -16.50 -0.36 -21.62
C THR A 18 -15.26 0.51 -21.32
N ALA A 19 -15.37 1.41 -20.34
CA ALA A 19 -14.25 2.20 -19.85
C ALA A 19 -13.28 1.32 -19.02
N GLY A 20 -13.82 0.37 -18.24
CA GLY A 20 -13.09 -0.60 -17.43
C GLY A 20 -12.05 -1.38 -18.22
N ALA A 21 -12.44 -1.95 -19.36
CA ALA A 21 -11.54 -2.71 -20.25
C ALA A 21 -10.36 -1.90 -20.83
N SER A 22 -10.38 -0.57 -20.69
CA SER A 22 -9.30 0.33 -21.10
C SER A 22 -8.58 1.01 -19.92
N LEU A 23 -9.02 0.78 -18.67
CA LEU A 23 -8.36 1.31 -17.48
C LEU A 23 -7.04 0.55 -17.27
N ARG A 24 -5.94 1.23 -17.59
CA ARG A 24 -4.58 0.71 -17.38
C ARG A 24 -3.98 1.16 -16.06
N ASP A 25 -4.37 2.34 -15.60
CA ASP A 25 -3.79 2.97 -14.42
C ASP A 25 -4.91 3.41 -13.49
N ILE A 26 -4.80 3.04 -12.21
CA ILE A 26 -5.71 3.51 -11.16
C ILE A 26 -4.87 4.15 -10.06
N LYS A 27 -5.26 5.36 -9.67
CA LYS A 27 -4.69 6.08 -8.52
C LYS A 27 -5.81 6.40 -7.54
N LEU A 28 -5.69 5.91 -6.31
CA LEU A 28 -6.66 6.11 -5.25
C LEU A 28 -5.96 6.46 -3.94
N TYR A 29 -6.42 7.53 -3.32
CA TYR A 29 -5.97 7.96 -2.00
C TYR A 29 -7.20 8.19 -1.15
N THR A 30 -7.36 7.41 -0.09
CA THR A 30 -8.57 7.44 0.72
C THR A 30 -8.28 7.50 2.21
N SER A 31 -9.03 8.35 2.91
CA SER A 31 -9.10 8.40 4.37
C SER A 31 -10.21 7.51 4.93
N VAL A 32 -10.90 6.74 4.07
CA VAL A 32 -11.91 5.78 4.50
C VAL A 32 -11.20 4.60 5.17
N PRO A 33 -11.59 4.21 6.40
CA PRO A 33 -11.05 3.03 7.07
C PRO A 33 -11.25 1.78 6.21
N LEU A 34 -10.35 0.81 6.34
CA LEU A 34 -10.41 -0.42 5.54
C LEU A 34 -11.76 -1.16 5.71
N GLN A 35 -12.34 -1.13 6.91
CA GLN A 35 -13.64 -1.73 7.24
C GLN A 35 -14.82 -1.14 6.45
N ASP A 36 -14.67 0.09 5.94
CA ASP A 36 -15.71 0.82 5.23
C ASP A 36 -15.46 0.82 3.70
N MET A 37 -14.46 0.07 3.22
CA MET A 37 -14.07 0.05 1.79
C MET A 37 -15.16 -0.46 0.85
N GLU A 38 -16.13 -1.24 1.34
CA GLU A 38 -17.29 -1.66 0.56
C GLU A 38 -18.02 -0.44 -0.02
N THR A 39 -18.11 0.65 0.75
CA THR A 39 -18.82 1.88 0.36
C THR A 39 -18.18 2.59 -0.84
N ILE A 40 -16.88 2.38 -1.06
CA ILE A 40 -16.12 2.99 -2.17
C ILE A 40 -16.24 2.13 -3.44
N GLY A 41 -16.58 0.84 -3.31
CA GLY A 41 -16.74 -0.06 -4.45
C GLY A 41 -15.41 -0.43 -5.15
N LEU A 42 -14.27 -0.36 -4.46
CA LEU A 42 -12.96 -0.64 -5.05
C LEU A 42 -12.86 -2.03 -5.68
N GLY A 43 -13.44 -3.05 -5.03
CA GLY A 43 -13.51 -4.39 -5.61
C GLY A 43 -14.13 -4.40 -7.00
N ARG A 44 -15.20 -3.63 -7.23
CA ARG A 44 -15.84 -3.52 -8.56
C ARG A 44 -14.95 -2.78 -9.55
N LEU A 45 -14.22 -1.76 -9.10
CA LEU A 45 -13.25 -1.04 -9.93
C LEU A 45 -12.09 -1.96 -10.37
N TRP A 46 -11.51 -2.74 -9.45
CA TRP A 46 -10.46 -3.71 -9.77
C TRP A 46 -10.94 -4.77 -10.77
N GLN A 47 -12.15 -5.29 -10.55
CA GLN A 47 -12.78 -6.27 -11.44
C GLN A 47 -13.08 -5.69 -12.82
N ALA A 48 -13.61 -4.47 -12.89
CA ALA A 48 -13.91 -3.82 -14.17
C ALA A 48 -12.65 -3.50 -14.98
N ALA A 49 -11.56 -3.12 -14.33
CA ALA A 49 -10.26 -2.98 -14.98
C ALA A 49 -9.66 -4.34 -15.38
N GLY A 50 -9.88 -5.39 -14.56
CA GLY A 50 -9.49 -6.76 -14.87
C GLY A 50 -8.08 -6.87 -15.47
N ALA A 51 -7.97 -7.53 -16.62
CA ALA A 51 -6.70 -7.74 -17.30
C ALA A 51 -6.12 -6.49 -17.99
N SER A 52 -6.83 -5.36 -18.10
CA SER A 52 -6.25 -4.13 -18.67
C SER A 52 -5.40 -3.37 -17.66
N LEU A 53 -5.61 -3.57 -16.36
CA LEU A 53 -4.85 -2.91 -15.31
C LEU A 53 -3.36 -3.26 -15.39
N ARG A 54 -2.51 -2.24 -15.27
CA ARG A 54 -1.04 -2.30 -15.30
C ARG A 54 -0.45 -1.64 -14.07
N LEU A 55 -0.99 -0.49 -13.66
CA LEU A 55 -0.49 0.25 -12.51
C LEU A 55 -1.61 0.50 -11.50
N VAL A 56 -1.30 0.25 -10.23
CA VAL A 56 -2.14 0.65 -9.11
C VAL A 56 -1.33 1.53 -8.18
N GLU A 57 -1.89 2.67 -7.82
CA GLU A 57 -1.43 3.51 -6.72
C GLU A 57 -2.55 3.64 -5.71
N PHE A 58 -2.32 3.22 -4.46
CA PHE A 58 -3.36 3.06 -3.45
C PHE A 58 -2.86 3.43 -2.06
N GLY A 59 -3.55 4.34 -1.36
CA GLY A 59 -3.26 4.65 0.06
C GLY A 59 -4.50 4.52 0.93
N VAL A 60 -4.37 3.76 2.03
CA VAL A 60 -5.36 3.74 3.14
C VAL A 60 -4.79 4.55 4.29
N PHE A 61 -5.49 5.61 4.65
CA PHE A 61 -5.02 6.59 5.64
C PHE A 61 -5.87 6.64 6.91
N ALA A 62 -6.58 5.56 7.23
CA ALA A 62 -7.36 5.46 8.45
C ALA A 62 -7.12 4.15 9.19
N ASN A 63 -7.21 4.21 10.52
CA ASN A 63 -6.94 3.07 11.40
C ASN A 63 -7.83 1.88 11.05
N VAL A 64 -7.22 0.70 11.06
CA VAL A 64 -7.91 -0.57 10.89
C VAL A 64 -7.99 -1.22 12.26
N ASN A 65 -9.19 -1.27 12.83
CA ASN A 65 -9.45 -1.99 14.09
C ASN A 65 -10.33 -3.20 13.78
N LEU A 66 -9.82 -4.11 12.95
CA LEU A 66 -10.48 -5.36 12.62
C LEU A 66 -9.74 -6.52 13.26
N ASP A 67 -10.48 -7.51 13.74
CA ASP A 67 -9.87 -8.81 14.05
C ASP A 67 -9.28 -9.43 12.77
N ALA A 68 -8.28 -10.30 12.91
CA ALA A 68 -7.50 -10.83 11.79
C ALA A 68 -8.34 -11.57 10.75
N GLU A 69 -9.44 -12.22 11.17
CA GLU A 69 -10.33 -12.96 10.27
C GLU A 69 -11.18 -12.01 9.43
N LYS A 70 -11.82 -11.01 10.05
CA LYS A 70 -12.57 -9.97 9.33
C LYS A 70 -11.68 -9.14 8.44
N LEU A 71 -10.45 -8.88 8.88
CA LEU A 71 -9.46 -8.16 8.09
C LEU A 71 -9.16 -8.89 6.79
N LYS A 72 -8.84 -10.19 6.90
CA LYS A 72 -8.59 -11.05 5.74
C LYS A 72 -9.81 -11.07 4.80
N ASN A 73 -11.00 -11.29 5.35
CA ASN A 73 -12.24 -11.30 4.57
C ASN A 73 -12.47 -9.97 3.83
N THR A 74 -12.22 -8.84 4.50
CA THR A 74 -12.37 -7.50 3.91
C THR A 74 -11.41 -7.29 2.74
N VAL A 75 -10.14 -7.67 2.91
CA VAL A 75 -9.13 -7.57 1.85
C VAL A 75 -9.48 -8.49 0.67
N GLU A 76 -9.86 -9.73 0.94
CA GLU A 76 -10.22 -10.70 -0.11
C GLU A 76 -11.49 -10.30 -0.87
N GLN A 77 -12.45 -9.66 -0.22
CA GLN A 77 -13.71 -9.27 -0.87
C GLN A 77 -13.60 -7.93 -1.59
N HIS A 78 -12.93 -6.94 -1.00
CA HIS A 78 -13.00 -5.54 -1.47
C HIS A 78 -11.69 -5.01 -2.08
N LEU A 79 -10.56 -5.67 -1.81
CA LEU A 79 -9.25 -5.30 -2.34
C LEU A 79 -8.58 -6.41 -3.16
N SER A 80 -9.31 -7.46 -3.57
CA SER A 80 -8.67 -8.53 -4.35
C SER A 80 -8.23 -8.03 -5.73
N LEU A 81 -6.93 -8.24 -6.01
CA LEU A 81 -6.30 -8.01 -7.30
C LEU A 81 -6.20 -9.29 -8.16
N ALA A 82 -6.91 -10.36 -7.77
CA ALA A 82 -6.76 -11.67 -8.41
C ALA A 82 -7.06 -11.67 -9.91
N GLN A 83 -7.96 -10.78 -10.36
CA GLN A 83 -8.35 -10.62 -11.77
C GLN A 83 -7.38 -9.73 -12.57
N ASN A 84 -6.44 -9.04 -11.91
CA ASN A 84 -5.51 -8.09 -12.53
C ASN A 84 -4.22 -8.79 -12.96
N VAL A 85 -4.35 -9.81 -13.81
CA VAL A 85 -3.28 -10.73 -14.23
C VAL A 85 -2.12 -10.07 -15.00
N ASN A 86 -2.27 -8.82 -15.41
CA ASN A 86 -1.27 -8.06 -16.14
C ASN A 86 -0.70 -6.88 -15.33
N LEU A 87 -1.00 -6.77 -14.03
CA LEU A 87 -0.45 -5.74 -13.16
C LEU A 87 1.09 -5.79 -13.19
N THR A 88 1.75 -4.67 -13.43
CA THR A 88 3.22 -4.58 -13.52
C THR A 88 3.84 -3.82 -12.36
N SER A 89 3.13 -2.82 -11.82
CA SER A 89 3.61 -1.98 -10.72
C SER A 89 2.49 -1.68 -9.71
N LEU A 90 2.88 -1.62 -8.43
CA LEU A 90 2.01 -1.26 -7.30
C LEU A 90 2.71 -0.21 -6.43
N THR A 91 2.07 0.94 -6.24
CA THR A 91 2.48 1.96 -5.28
C THR A 91 1.49 2.00 -4.13
N MET A 92 1.97 1.97 -2.89
CA MET A 92 1.15 1.98 -1.69
C MET A 92 1.54 3.12 -0.74
N GLY A 93 0.54 3.87 -0.28
CA GLY A 93 0.72 4.87 0.77
C GLY A 93 0.71 4.24 2.16
N LEU A 94 1.76 4.48 2.94
CA LEU A 94 1.90 4.07 4.34
C LEU A 94 1.91 5.32 5.22
N MET A 95 0.78 5.65 5.83
CA MET A 95 0.70 6.79 6.74
C MET A 95 1.41 6.54 8.07
N VAL A 96 2.26 7.48 8.49
CA VAL A 96 2.78 7.49 9.85
C VAL A 96 1.72 8.03 10.81
N GLY A 97 1.66 7.45 12.00
CA GLY A 97 0.68 7.81 13.02
C GLY A 97 1.01 7.16 14.34
N ASN A 98 0.15 7.35 15.34
CA ASN A 98 0.40 6.83 16.67
C ASN A 98 0.35 5.30 16.70
N ASP A 99 -0.61 4.69 15.99
CA ASP A 99 -0.84 3.25 15.95
C ASP A 99 -1.42 2.78 14.59
N PRO A 100 -0.67 2.86 13.48
CA PRO A 100 -1.15 2.35 12.20
C PRO A 100 -1.09 0.81 12.15
N ASP A 101 -2.17 0.18 11.71
CA ASP A 101 -2.23 -1.27 11.49
C ASP A 101 -2.00 -1.63 10.01
N TYR A 102 -0.92 -2.37 9.76
CA TYR A 102 -0.50 -2.85 8.44
C TYR A 102 -0.55 -4.37 8.32
N SER A 103 -1.19 -5.08 9.25
CA SER A 103 -1.31 -6.54 9.22
C SER A 103 -2.05 -7.08 7.99
N TRP A 104 -2.84 -6.23 7.31
CA TRP A 104 -3.51 -6.54 6.04
C TRP A 104 -2.58 -6.56 4.82
N LEU A 105 -1.44 -5.86 4.89
CA LEU A 105 -0.59 -5.60 3.74
C LEU A 105 0.00 -6.89 3.14
N PRO A 106 0.53 -7.86 3.93
CA PRO A 106 0.96 -9.15 3.39
C PRO A 106 -0.20 -9.91 2.71
N VAL A 107 -1.41 -9.87 3.30
CA VAL A 107 -2.60 -10.53 2.73
C VAL A 107 -2.94 -9.91 1.38
N PHE A 108 -2.93 -8.58 1.27
CA PHE A 108 -3.18 -7.88 0.02
C PHE A 108 -2.13 -8.21 -1.05
N LEU A 109 -0.84 -8.16 -0.71
CA LEU A 109 0.24 -8.54 -1.62
C LEU A 109 0.13 -10.00 -2.09
N SER A 110 -0.38 -10.89 -1.24
CA SER A 110 -0.61 -12.30 -1.60
C SER A 110 -1.67 -12.48 -2.71
N GLN A 111 -2.56 -11.50 -2.92
CA GLN A 111 -3.59 -11.53 -3.97
C GLN A 111 -3.07 -11.19 -5.36
N ILE A 112 -1.84 -10.67 -5.49
CA ILE A 112 -1.24 -10.37 -6.80
C ILE A 112 -0.96 -11.68 -7.53
N THR A 113 -1.60 -11.84 -8.69
CA THR A 113 -1.50 -13.03 -9.57
C THR A 113 -0.67 -12.79 -10.83
N SER A 114 -0.30 -11.53 -11.11
CA SER A 114 0.45 -11.17 -12.32
C SER A 114 1.84 -11.80 -12.34
N ARG A 115 2.19 -12.39 -13.48
CA ARG A 115 3.51 -12.97 -13.75
C ARG A 115 4.53 -11.95 -14.21
N GLU A 116 4.08 -10.79 -14.69
CA GLU A 116 4.91 -9.68 -15.21
C GLU A 116 5.14 -8.59 -14.16
N PHE A 117 4.76 -8.86 -12.91
CA PHE A 117 4.86 -7.90 -11.81
C PHE A 117 6.33 -7.64 -11.44
N HIS A 118 6.78 -6.40 -11.58
CA HIS A 118 8.20 -6.05 -11.49
C HIS A 118 8.53 -4.97 -10.46
N GLU A 119 7.56 -4.21 -9.96
CA GLU A 119 7.83 -3.08 -9.06
C GLU A 119 6.79 -2.93 -7.93
N ILE A 120 7.30 -2.70 -6.72
CA ILE A 120 6.53 -2.21 -5.57
C ILE A 120 7.16 -0.93 -5.04
N ILE A 121 6.33 0.06 -4.76
CA ILE A 121 6.74 1.29 -4.09
C ILE A 121 5.92 1.48 -2.82
N PHE A 122 6.58 1.61 -1.68
CA PHE A 122 5.99 2.00 -0.40
C PHE A 122 6.28 3.47 -0.14
N ASN A 123 5.28 4.32 -0.32
CA ASN A 123 5.35 5.75 -0.03
C ASN A 123 5.01 5.99 1.45
N VAL A 124 6.00 6.28 2.27
CA VAL A 124 5.78 6.67 3.67
C VAL A 124 5.27 8.10 3.69
N TRP A 125 4.02 8.27 4.09
CA TRP A 125 3.35 9.58 4.14
C TRP A 125 3.36 10.12 5.56
N ILE A 126 3.83 11.36 5.71
CA ILE A 126 3.87 12.06 6.99
C ILE A 126 2.69 13.04 7.06
N PRO A 127 1.70 12.81 7.94
CA PRO A 127 0.63 13.76 8.15
C PRO A 127 1.15 15.14 8.58
N PRO A 128 0.48 16.23 8.18
CA PRO A 128 0.90 17.59 8.49
C PRO A 128 1.15 17.86 9.98
N GLN A 129 0.39 17.21 10.88
CA GLN A 129 0.56 17.40 12.33
C GLN A 129 1.89 16.88 12.88
N PHE A 130 2.60 16.03 12.14
CA PHE A 130 3.92 15.53 12.52
C PHE A 130 5.06 16.24 11.75
N HIS A 131 4.75 17.25 10.93
CA HIS A 131 5.77 18.02 10.22
C HIS A 131 6.55 18.86 11.23
N GLY A 132 7.87 18.67 11.27
CA GLY A 132 8.73 19.33 12.25
C GLY A 132 8.67 18.74 13.66
N ASP A 133 7.99 17.60 13.85
CA ASP A 133 8.05 16.87 15.12
C ASP A 133 9.49 16.38 15.35
N PRO A 134 10.14 16.73 16.48
CA PRO A 134 11.50 16.28 16.77
C PRO A 134 11.63 14.75 16.89
N ASN A 135 10.52 14.03 17.08
CA ASN A 135 10.47 12.58 17.21
C ASN A 135 10.02 11.86 15.93
N ILE A 136 9.89 12.56 14.81
CA ILE A 136 9.37 11.99 13.56
C ILE A 136 10.14 10.73 13.11
N GLU A 137 11.45 10.67 13.35
CA GLU A 137 12.27 9.50 13.07
C GLU A 137 11.81 8.27 13.87
N GLY A 138 11.53 8.44 15.16
CA GLY A 138 11.01 7.38 16.02
C GLY A 138 9.60 6.92 15.60
N ILE A 139 8.78 7.84 15.09
CA ILE A 139 7.45 7.52 14.56
C ILE A 139 7.57 6.71 13.26
N ILE A 140 8.43 7.12 12.32
CA ILE A 140 8.71 6.36 11.10
C ILE A 140 9.29 4.99 11.45
N GLN A 141 10.19 4.93 12.43
CA GLN A 141 10.79 3.68 12.85
C GLN A 141 9.74 2.70 13.37
N ARG A 142 8.79 3.18 14.19
CA ARG A 142 7.66 2.38 14.66
C ARG A 142 6.80 1.87 13.50
N VAL A 143 6.55 2.70 12.49
CA VAL A 143 5.82 2.29 11.28
C VAL A 143 6.53 1.14 10.57
N LEU A 144 7.85 1.24 10.35
CA LEU A 144 8.64 0.16 9.75
C LEU A 144 8.60 -1.14 10.56
N ASP A 145 8.47 -1.05 11.88
CA ASP A 145 8.33 -2.22 12.75
C ASP A 145 6.90 -2.81 12.67
N LEU A 146 5.87 -1.97 12.53
CA LEU A 146 4.46 -2.37 12.43
C LEU A 146 4.05 -2.90 11.05
N ILE A 147 4.81 -2.57 9.99
CA ILE A 147 4.59 -3.05 8.62
C ILE A 147 4.81 -4.58 8.49
N HIS A 148 5.26 -5.26 9.56
CA HIS A 148 5.58 -6.69 9.55
C HIS A 148 6.53 -7.02 8.39
N CYS A 149 7.65 -6.31 8.33
CA CYS A 149 8.65 -6.42 7.25
C CYS A 149 9.03 -7.88 6.93
N ASN A 150 9.09 -8.74 7.94
CA ASN A 150 9.35 -10.18 7.77
C ASN A 150 8.28 -10.88 6.90
N LEU A 151 7.00 -10.63 7.15
CA LEU A 151 5.89 -11.23 6.38
C LEU A 151 5.84 -10.68 4.96
N ILE A 152 6.14 -9.39 4.78
CA ILE A 152 6.27 -8.78 3.45
C ILE A 152 7.41 -9.44 2.68
N GLU A 153 8.58 -9.56 3.30
CA GLU A 153 9.74 -10.20 2.69
C GLU A 153 9.44 -11.65 2.28
N GLU A 154 8.81 -12.42 3.16
CA GLU A 154 8.40 -13.80 2.86
C GLU A 154 7.43 -13.85 1.67
N THR A 155 6.43 -12.96 1.66
CA THR A 155 5.44 -12.88 0.58
C THR A 155 6.10 -12.53 -0.76
N LEU A 156 7.00 -11.55 -0.79
CA LEU A 156 7.68 -11.07 -1.99
C LEU A 156 8.85 -11.98 -2.44
N SER A 157 9.24 -12.93 -1.59
CA SER A 157 10.23 -13.96 -1.90
C SER A 157 9.62 -15.21 -2.54
N LEU A 158 8.28 -15.30 -2.63
CA LEU A 158 7.60 -16.41 -3.30
C LEU A 158 7.94 -16.46 -4.80
N THR A 159 7.96 -17.67 -5.36
CA THR A 159 8.32 -17.93 -6.77
C THR A 159 7.44 -17.18 -7.78
N LYS A 160 6.19 -16.85 -7.41
CA LYS A 160 5.30 -16.05 -8.25
C LYS A 160 5.82 -14.63 -8.52
N PHE A 161 6.71 -14.12 -7.68
CA PHE A 161 7.38 -12.80 -7.84
C PHE A 161 8.78 -12.91 -8.43
N ALA A 162 9.04 -13.92 -9.28
CA ALA A 162 10.34 -14.12 -9.93
C ALA A 162 10.78 -12.92 -10.79
N LYS A 163 9.85 -12.14 -11.34
CA LYS A 163 10.12 -10.93 -12.13
C LYS A 163 10.17 -9.64 -11.33
N LEU A 164 9.99 -9.70 -10.00
CA LEU A 164 10.10 -8.53 -9.13
C LEU A 164 11.55 -8.02 -9.13
N GLN A 165 11.73 -6.81 -9.64
CA GLN A 165 13.02 -6.13 -9.82
C GLN A 165 13.25 -5.01 -8.80
N SER A 166 12.17 -4.41 -8.28
CA SER A 166 12.28 -3.26 -7.38
C SER A 166 11.23 -3.32 -6.28
N VAL A 167 11.69 -3.11 -5.05
CA VAL A 167 10.91 -2.84 -3.85
C VAL A 167 11.50 -1.58 -3.23
N THR A 168 10.82 -0.45 -3.47
CA THR A 168 11.32 0.87 -3.07
C THR A 168 10.54 1.41 -1.90
N PHE A 169 11.21 1.82 -0.83
CA PHE A 169 10.62 2.65 0.21
C PHE A 169 10.94 4.12 -0.10
N LYS A 170 9.91 4.94 -0.32
CA LYS A 170 10.04 6.40 -0.41
C LYS A 170 9.77 6.98 0.97
N ILE A 171 10.84 7.38 1.66
CA ILE A 171 10.79 7.90 3.02
C ILE A 171 11.24 9.36 2.94
N PRO A 172 10.34 10.33 3.19
CA PRO A 172 10.70 11.74 3.15
C PRO A 172 11.92 12.01 4.04
N ARG A 173 12.91 12.75 3.52
CA ARG A 173 14.02 13.23 4.34
C ARG A 173 13.51 14.19 5.40
N THR A 174 13.42 13.71 6.62
CA THR A 174 13.01 14.52 7.78
C THR A 174 14.20 15.18 8.48
N THR A 175 15.40 14.57 8.38
CA THR A 175 16.65 15.08 8.94
C THR A 175 17.84 14.67 8.06
N GLU A 176 18.99 15.34 8.23
CA GLU A 176 20.23 15.03 7.49
C GLU A 176 20.99 13.79 8.03
N VAL A 177 20.58 13.24 9.17
CA VAL A 177 21.41 12.31 9.96
C VAL A 177 20.97 10.86 9.79
N TRP A 178 19.69 10.58 9.48
CA TRP A 178 19.19 9.21 9.52
C TRP A 178 19.43 8.44 8.23
N LYS A 179 19.97 7.22 8.38
CA LYS A 179 20.23 6.28 7.27
C LYS A 179 19.13 5.24 7.18
N TRP A 180 17.99 5.62 6.60
CA TRP A 180 16.85 4.72 6.40
C TRP A 180 17.23 3.43 5.65
N ASP A 181 18.20 3.53 4.76
CA ASP A 181 18.79 2.42 4.03
C ASP A 181 19.27 1.33 5.01
N GLU A 182 20.13 1.66 5.97
CA GLU A 182 20.66 0.69 6.95
C GLU A 182 19.55 0.03 7.79
N ALA A 183 18.53 0.80 8.17
CA ALA A 183 17.38 0.30 8.92
C ALA A 183 16.53 -0.69 8.11
N LEU A 184 16.37 -0.46 6.81
CA LEU A 184 15.65 -1.35 5.89
C LEU A 184 16.45 -2.60 5.55
N LEU A 185 17.77 -2.46 5.34
CA LEU A 185 18.68 -3.58 5.07
C LEU A 185 18.60 -4.66 6.16
N THR A 186 18.52 -4.22 7.42
CA THR A 186 18.41 -5.13 8.58
C THR A 186 17.06 -5.84 8.64
N ARG A 187 15.99 -5.20 8.17
CA ARG A 187 14.60 -5.73 8.25
C ARG A 187 14.20 -6.57 7.05
N LEU A 188 14.82 -6.34 5.90
CA LEU A 188 14.50 -6.97 4.61
C LEU A 188 15.77 -7.57 3.96
N PRO A 189 16.50 -8.46 4.65
CA PRO A 189 17.80 -8.97 4.21
C PRO A 189 17.74 -9.82 2.94
N LYS A 190 16.67 -10.58 2.68
CA LYS A 190 16.50 -11.38 1.46
C LYS A 190 16.24 -10.49 0.25
N LEU A 191 15.41 -9.46 0.40
CA LEU A 191 15.19 -8.47 -0.66
C LEU A 191 16.47 -7.70 -0.98
N HIS A 192 17.26 -7.36 0.05
CA HIS A 192 18.58 -6.78 -0.15
C HIS A 192 19.56 -7.72 -0.86
N THR A 193 19.64 -8.98 -0.43
CA THR A 193 20.55 -9.98 -1.04
C THR A 193 20.23 -10.21 -2.53
N ARG A 194 18.95 -10.09 -2.92
CA ARG A 194 18.50 -10.13 -4.32
C ARG A 194 18.79 -8.84 -5.10
N ASN A 195 19.32 -7.81 -4.44
CA ASN A 195 19.58 -6.48 -5.00
C ASN A 195 18.33 -5.78 -5.57
N ILE A 196 17.18 -5.98 -4.93
CA ILE A 196 15.90 -5.38 -5.34
C ILE A 196 15.31 -4.43 -4.28
N LEU A 197 15.94 -4.33 -3.11
CA LEU A 197 15.52 -3.40 -2.06
C LEU A 197 16.18 -2.04 -2.28
N HIS A 198 15.36 -1.00 -2.35
CA HIS A 198 15.80 0.37 -2.52
C HIS A 198 15.14 1.29 -1.49
N CYS A 199 15.84 2.36 -1.16
CA CYS A 199 15.32 3.44 -0.34
C CYS A 199 15.58 4.75 -1.08
N SER A 200 14.58 5.63 -1.07
CA SER A 200 14.65 6.93 -1.73
C SER A 200 13.99 7.98 -0.85
N ALA A 201 14.46 9.21 -1.00
CA ALA A 201 13.99 10.39 -0.28
C ALA A 201 12.89 11.12 -1.06
#